data_AF-A0A3D6A959-F1
#
_entry.id   AF-A0A3D6A959-F1
#
_cell.length_a   1.000
_cell.length_b   1.000
_cell.length_c   1.000
_cell.angle_alpha   90.00
_cell.angle_beta   90.00
_cell.angle_gamma   90.00
#
_symmetry.space_group_name_H-M   'P 1'
#
loop_
_entity.id
_entity.type
_entity.pdbx_description
1 polymer ?
#
loop_
_entity_poly.entity_id
_entity_poly.type
_entity_poly.pdbx_seq_one_letter_code
_entity_poly.pdbx_strand_id
1 'polypeptide(L)'
;MKKICIAALAATLALGTMITAQAADTTEPTYPKQYRSVNGGRLRGLKSPAGGAWEELADGTWKYHFAEGLEATDYWLEIDGTWYYFGHDNIMQTGWVKDDGNWYYMDLETGALFTGWHEIGGKWYYFHEEGDGFKGTLMVDCVTPDGHTVDVNGALVE
;
A
#
# COMPACT_ATOMS: atom_id res chain seq x y z
N MET A 1 7.07 22.93 53.28
CA MET A 1 6.62 21.66 53.88
C MET A 1 5.19 21.41 53.44
N LYS A 2 4.93 20.32 52.72
CA LYS A 2 3.62 19.97 52.13
C LYS A 2 2.60 19.67 53.22
N LYS A 3 1.37 20.18 53.08
CA LYS A 3 0.21 19.82 53.89
C LYS A 3 -0.37 18.51 53.36
N ILE A 4 -0.62 17.57 54.26
CA ILE A 4 -1.36 16.32 54.03
C ILE A 4 -2.74 16.53 54.67
N CYS A 5 -3.81 16.16 53.97
CA CYS A 5 -5.12 15.84 54.55
C CYS A 5 -5.71 14.61 53.85
N ILE A 6 -6.52 13.88 54.60
CA ILE A 6 -6.69 12.42 54.63
C ILE A 6 -8.10 11.98 54.16
N ALA A 7 -8.14 10.79 53.55
CA ALA A 7 -9.16 9.74 53.47
C ALA A 7 -10.61 9.97 52.99
N ALA A 8 -11.04 9.04 52.13
CA ALA A 8 -12.16 8.14 52.45
C ALA A 8 -11.89 6.71 51.91
N LEU A 9 -12.14 5.70 52.76
CA LEU A 9 -12.28 4.25 52.49
C LEU A 9 -13.48 3.97 51.55
N ALA A 10 -13.67 2.84 50.84
CA ALA A 10 -13.41 1.44 51.18
C ALA A 10 -13.32 0.51 49.93
N ALA A 11 -12.69 -0.65 50.17
CA ALA A 11 -12.58 -1.94 49.45
C ALA A 11 -13.54 -2.23 48.27
N THR A 12 -13.11 -2.90 47.19
CA THR A 12 -12.85 -4.36 47.19
C THR A 12 -11.85 -4.85 46.11
N LEU A 13 -11.29 -6.03 46.40
CA LEU A 13 -10.16 -6.74 45.77
C LEU A 13 -10.28 -7.05 44.27
N ALA A 14 -9.15 -6.94 43.56
CA ALA A 14 -8.59 -8.05 42.78
C ALA A 14 -7.07 -7.84 42.59
N LEU A 15 -6.32 -8.94 42.72
CA LEU A 15 -4.85 -9.00 42.73
C LEU A 15 -4.22 -8.41 41.47
N GLY A 16 -3.28 -7.49 41.67
CA GLY A 16 -2.27 -7.18 40.68
C GLY A 16 -1.22 -8.30 40.63
N THR A 17 -0.91 -8.76 39.43
CA THR A 17 0.38 -9.39 39.14
C THR A 17 1.21 -8.38 38.35
N MET A 18 2.39 -8.08 38.88
CA MET A 18 3.42 -7.35 38.15
C MET A 18 3.84 -8.19 36.95
N ILE A 19 3.76 -7.62 35.74
CA ILE A 19 4.49 -8.18 34.60
C ILE A 19 5.88 -7.55 34.65
N THR A 20 6.84 -8.36 35.07
CA THR A 20 8.27 -8.13 34.86
C THR A 20 8.53 -8.01 33.36
N ALA A 21 9.19 -6.93 32.94
CA ALA A 21 9.70 -6.80 31.58
C ALA A 21 10.69 -7.95 31.31
N GLN A 22 10.26 -8.92 30.50
CA GLN A 22 11.11 -9.96 29.97
C GLN A 22 11.79 -9.40 28.71
N ALA A 23 13.10 -9.59 28.61
CA ALA A 23 13.93 -9.16 27.49
C ALA A 23 13.28 -9.52 26.15
N ALA A 24 13.30 -8.56 25.21
CA ALA A 24 12.85 -8.75 23.84
C ALA A 24 13.57 -9.95 23.23
N ASP A 25 12.82 -11.04 23.06
CA ASP A 25 13.23 -12.18 22.28
C ASP A 25 13.24 -11.74 20.81
N THR A 26 14.41 -11.82 20.17
CA THR A 26 14.63 -11.47 18.77
C THR A 26 14.11 -12.55 17.84
N THR A 27 12.89 -13.06 18.09
CA THR A 27 12.18 -13.86 17.11
C THR A 27 11.54 -12.90 16.13
N GLU A 28 12.03 -12.89 14.89
CA GLU A 28 11.32 -12.24 13.78
C GLU A 28 9.84 -12.64 13.84
N PRO A 29 8.89 -11.69 13.76
CA PRO A 29 7.49 -12.03 13.69
C PRO A 29 7.27 -12.92 12.47
N THR A 30 6.97 -14.20 12.71
CA THR A 30 6.65 -15.13 11.64
C THR A 30 5.27 -14.79 11.11
N TYR A 31 5.23 -13.89 10.14
CA TYR A 31 4.01 -13.53 9.41
C TYR A 31 3.41 -14.80 8.77
N PRO A 32 2.12 -15.10 8.96
CA PRO A 32 1.50 -16.26 8.34
C PRO A 32 1.55 -16.12 6.81
N LYS A 33 2.18 -17.09 6.14
CA LYS A 33 2.38 -17.20 4.67
C LYS A 33 1.07 -17.36 3.86
N GLN A 34 -0.07 -16.92 4.38
CA GLN A 34 -1.39 -17.20 3.80
C GLN A 34 -1.88 -16.11 2.84
N TYR A 35 -1.18 -14.99 2.76
CA TYR A 35 -1.56 -13.91 1.85
C TYR A 35 -0.72 -13.88 0.57
N ARG A 36 -0.56 -15.05 -0.05
CA ARG A 36 -0.02 -15.20 -1.41
C ARG A 36 -1.20 -15.35 -2.37
N SER A 37 -1.17 -14.63 -3.49
CA SER A 37 -2.14 -14.73 -4.58
C SER A 37 -2.53 -16.19 -4.86
N VAL A 38 -3.82 -16.51 -4.68
CA VAL A 38 -4.39 -17.85 -4.86
C VAL A 38 -4.77 -18.17 -6.30
N ASN A 39 -4.56 -17.25 -7.25
CA ASN A 39 -4.80 -17.49 -8.67
C ASN A 39 -3.54 -17.10 -9.46
N GLY A 40 -2.90 -18.09 -10.07
CA GLY A 40 -1.57 -18.04 -10.68
C GLY A 40 -1.37 -17.15 -11.91
N GLY A 41 -1.80 -15.89 -11.86
CA GLY A 41 -1.31 -14.78 -12.70
C GLY A 41 -0.55 -13.80 -11.81
N ARG A 42 0.59 -13.28 -12.27
CA ARG A 42 1.62 -12.62 -11.44
C ARG A 42 1.17 -11.24 -10.92
N LEU A 43 0.32 -11.22 -9.90
CA LEU A 43 0.17 -10.08 -9.00
C LEU A 43 1.03 -10.36 -7.77
N ARG A 44 2.21 -9.74 -7.72
CA ARG A 44 2.94 -9.55 -6.47
C ARG A 44 2.17 -8.44 -5.76
N GLY A 45 1.44 -8.76 -4.71
CA GLY A 45 0.66 -7.78 -4.01
C GLY A 45 -0.20 -8.43 -2.94
N LEU A 46 -0.27 -7.75 -1.81
CA LEU A 46 -1.15 -8.11 -0.72
C LEU A 46 -2.54 -7.53 -1.04
N LYS A 47 -3.62 -8.27 -0.79
CA LYS A 47 -4.94 -7.64 -0.69
C LYS A 47 -5.13 -7.27 0.77
N SER A 48 -5.64 -6.09 1.05
CA SER A 48 -5.86 -5.70 2.44
C SER A 48 -6.93 -6.61 3.06
N PRO A 49 -6.70 -7.25 4.22
CA PRO A 49 -7.81 -7.81 4.99
C PRO A 49 -8.81 -6.69 5.33
N ALA A 50 -10.09 -7.04 5.41
CA ALA A 50 -11.14 -6.06 5.67
C ALA A 50 -10.85 -5.28 6.97
N GLY A 51 -10.76 -3.94 6.88
CA GLY A 51 -10.74 -3.06 8.05
C GLY A 51 -9.45 -2.30 8.37
N GLY A 52 -8.58 -1.96 7.41
CA GLY A 52 -7.46 -1.05 7.64
C GLY A 52 -7.82 0.44 7.58
N ALA A 53 -6.87 1.31 7.92
CA ALA A 53 -7.04 2.75 7.99
C ALA A 53 -5.91 3.51 7.28
N TRP A 54 -6.30 4.53 6.54
CA TRP A 54 -5.39 5.52 5.96
C TRP A 54 -4.96 6.53 7.02
N GLU A 55 -3.68 6.84 7.07
CA GLU A 55 -3.10 7.91 7.88
C GLU A 55 -2.41 8.91 6.96
N GLU A 56 -2.83 10.18 7.01
CA GLU A 56 -2.11 11.30 6.41
C GLU A 56 -1.03 11.78 7.38
N LEU A 57 0.22 11.82 6.91
CA LEU A 57 1.35 12.32 7.65
C LEU A 57 1.43 13.85 7.57
N ALA A 58 2.23 14.45 8.46
CA ALA A 58 2.35 15.91 8.55
C ALA A 58 2.90 16.58 7.27
N ASP A 59 3.53 15.82 6.38
CA ASP A 59 4.05 16.27 5.09
C ASP A 59 3.08 16.04 3.91
N GLY A 60 1.87 15.56 4.18
CA GLY A 60 0.84 15.29 3.17
C GLY A 60 1.00 13.94 2.47
N THR A 61 1.96 13.10 2.88
CA THR A 61 2.09 11.73 2.39
C THR A 61 1.18 10.77 3.17
N TRP A 62 0.94 9.59 2.62
CA TRP A 62 -0.05 8.66 3.17
C TRP A 62 0.57 7.32 3.54
N LYS A 63 0.11 6.75 4.66
CA LYS A 63 0.36 5.37 5.07
C LYS A 63 -0.95 4.60 5.20
N TYR A 64 -0.86 3.28 5.07
CA TYR A 64 -1.98 2.39 5.33
C TYR A 64 -1.66 1.39 6.45
N HIS A 65 -2.52 1.36 7.47
CA HIS A 65 -2.42 0.48 8.62
C HIS A 65 -3.43 -0.65 8.51
N PHE A 66 -3.02 -1.91 8.63
CA PHE A 66 -3.97 -3.01 8.67
C PHE A 66 -4.69 -3.10 10.02
N ALA A 67 -5.93 -3.58 10.01
CA ALA A 67 -6.77 -3.77 11.20
C ALA A 67 -6.06 -4.54 12.34
N GLU A 68 -5.16 -5.46 11.98
CA GLU A 68 -4.45 -6.35 12.89
C GLU A 68 -3.15 -5.73 13.47
N GLY A 69 -2.91 -4.43 13.24
CA GLY A 69 -1.66 -3.76 13.63
C GLY A 69 -0.45 -4.18 12.78
N LEU A 70 -0.71 -4.77 11.62
CA LEU A 70 0.30 -5.10 10.62
C LEU A 70 0.57 -3.86 9.75
N GLU A 71 1.81 -3.71 9.28
CA GLU A 71 2.18 -2.70 8.28
C GLU A 71 2.17 -3.32 6.87
N ALA A 72 1.90 -2.51 5.85
CA ALA A 72 2.07 -2.89 4.44
C ALA A 72 3.53 -3.27 4.17
N THR A 73 3.86 -4.55 4.21
CA THR A 73 5.22 -5.06 3.96
C THR A 73 5.45 -5.42 2.48
N ASP A 74 4.45 -5.20 1.63
CA ASP A 74 4.51 -5.42 0.18
C ASP A 74 4.24 -4.10 -0.54
N TYR A 75 4.95 -3.87 -1.65
CA TYR A 75 4.88 -2.61 -2.38
C TYR A 75 3.53 -2.43 -3.07
N TRP A 76 2.90 -3.51 -3.52
CA TRP A 76 1.58 -3.45 -4.14
C TRP A 76 0.50 -3.87 -3.15
N LEU A 77 -0.52 -3.03 -2.99
CA LEU A 77 -1.63 -3.29 -2.10
C LEU A 77 -2.96 -2.99 -2.80
N GLU A 78 -3.86 -3.98 -2.81
CA GLU A 78 -5.26 -3.78 -3.22
C GLU A 78 -6.11 -3.42 -2.01
N ILE A 79 -6.69 -2.22 -2.02
CA ILE A 79 -7.57 -1.68 -0.98
C ILE A 79 -8.90 -1.36 -1.64
N ASP A 80 -9.97 -2.04 -1.18
CA ASP A 80 -11.34 -1.85 -1.67
C ASP A 80 -11.49 -1.94 -3.21
N GLY A 81 -10.66 -2.77 -3.85
CA GLY A 81 -10.69 -2.98 -5.30
C GLY A 81 -9.80 -2.03 -6.11
N THR A 82 -9.14 -1.07 -5.46
CA THR A 82 -8.17 -0.16 -6.07
C THR A 82 -6.75 -0.56 -5.69
N TRP A 83 -5.84 -0.52 -6.66
CA TRP A 83 -4.42 -0.82 -6.44
C TRP A 83 -3.63 0.44 -6.10
N TYR A 84 -2.77 0.31 -5.11
CA TYR A 84 -1.84 1.33 -4.63
C TYR A 84 -0.42 0.77 -4.60
N TYR A 85 0.56 1.65 -4.73
CA TYR A 85 1.97 1.31 -4.58
C TYR A 85 2.55 2.02 -3.35
N PHE A 86 3.29 1.30 -2.52
CA PHE A 86 3.95 1.78 -1.31
C PHE A 86 5.46 1.60 -1.45
N GLY A 87 6.23 2.57 -0.97
CA GLY A 87 7.68 2.50 -0.89
C GLY A 87 8.15 1.59 0.24
N HIS A 88 9.45 1.34 0.31
CA HIS A 88 10.08 0.58 1.41
C HIS A 88 9.87 1.18 2.81
N ASP A 89 9.50 2.45 2.87
CA ASP A 89 9.18 3.22 4.07
C ASP A 89 7.69 3.14 4.46
N ASN A 90 6.93 2.31 3.74
CA ASN A 90 5.49 2.13 3.85
C ASN A 90 4.70 3.40 3.51
N ILE A 91 5.29 4.32 2.74
CA ILE A 91 4.64 5.55 2.26
C ILE A 91 4.08 5.30 0.86
N MET A 92 2.80 5.64 0.67
CA MET A 92 2.12 5.57 -0.61
C MET A 92 2.82 6.44 -1.66
N GLN A 93 3.06 5.87 -2.83
CA GLN A 93 3.70 6.54 -3.96
C GLN A 93 2.64 7.10 -4.91
N THR A 94 2.95 8.24 -5.51
CA THR A 94 2.17 8.90 -6.55
C THR A 94 3.04 9.16 -7.78
N GLY A 95 2.44 9.24 -8.97
CA GLY A 95 3.15 9.48 -10.23
C GLY A 95 3.85 8.23 -10.78
N TRP A 96 4.96 8.43 -11.47
CA TRP A 96 5.69 7.35 -12.15
C TRP A 96 6.36 6.39 -11.16
N VAL A 97 6.01 5.10 -11.28
CA VAL A 97 6.61 4.01 -10.51
C VAL A 97 7.22 2.99 -11.47
N LYS A 98 8.42 2.50 -11.14
CA LYS A 98 9.06 1.40 -11.88
C LYS A 98 9.21 0.18 -10.98
N ASP A 99 8.59 -0.93 -11.38
CA ASP A 99 8.65 -2.20 -10.63
C ASP A 99 8.83 -3.38 -11.60
N ASP A 100 9.70 -4.33 -11.22
CA ASP A 100 10.08 -5.53 -12.00
C ASP A 100 10.34 -5.24 -13.51
N GLY A 101 10.88 -4.06 -13.83
CA GLY A 101 11.20 -3.64 -15.20
C GLY A 101 10.06 -2.96 -15.97
N ASN A 102 8.85 -2.92 -15.43
CA ASN A 102 7.69 -2.25 -16.02
C ASN A 102 7.49 -0.86 -15.40
N TRP A 103 6.87 0.03 -16.16
CA TRP A 103 6.43 1.34 -15.69
C TRP A 103 4.95 1.34 -15.38
N TYR A 104 4.58 2.07 -14.35
CA TYR A 104 3.22 2.28 -13.86
C TYR A 104 3.04 3.77 -13.58
N TYR A 105 1.79 4.20 -13.51
CA TYR A 105 1.47 5.54 -13.05
C TYR A 105 0.41 5.47 -11.95
N MET A 106 0.73 6.06 -10.81
CA MET A 106 -0.17 6.24 -9.69
C MET A 106 -0.75 7.64 -9.78
N ASP A 107 -2.05 7.79 -9.59
CA ASP A 107 -2.72 9.07 -9.59
C ASP A 107 -2.04 10.06 -8.63
N LEU A 108 -1.87 11.32 -9.05
CA LEU A 108 -1.15 12.30 -8.24
C LEU A 108 -1.93 12.77 -7.01
N GLU A 109 -3.26 12.68 -7.03
CA GLU A 109 -4.12 13.16 -5.95
C GLU A 109 -4.51 12.02 -5.00
N THR A 110 -4.82 10.86 -5.56
CA THR A 110 -5.40 9.72 -4.83
C THR A 110 -4.42 8.57 -4.64
N GLY A 111 -3.32 8.51 -5.41
CA GLY A 111 -2.41 7.37 -5.42
C GLY A 111 -2.97 6.10 -6.06
N ALA A 112 -4.15 6.16 -6.69
CA ALA A 112 -4.76 5.01 -7.36
C ALA A 112 -4.02 4.66 -8.65
N LEU A 113 -3.83 3.37 -8.93
CA LEU A 113 -3.19 2.90 -10.16
C LEU A 113 -4.00 3.30 -11.41
N PHE A 114 -3.34 3.91 -12.40
CA PHE A 114 -3.92 4.21 -13.70
C PHE A 114 -4.05 2.97 -14.59
N THR A 115 -5.12 2.95 -15.37
CA THR A 115 -5.42 1.93 -16.39
C THR A 115 -6.12 2.59 -17.57
N GLY A 116 -5.82 2.15 -18.79
CA GLY A 116 -6.34 2.74 -20.02
C GLY A 116 -5.55 3.99 -20.42
N TRP A 117 -6.19 4.85 -21.23
CA TRP A 117 -5.62 6.10 -21.70
C TRP A 117 -5.62 7.19 -20.62
N HIS A 118 -4.46 7.80 -20.40
CA HIS A 118 -4.32 8.98 -19.56
C HIS A 118 -3.38 10.00 -20.19
N GLU A 119 -3.72 11.28 -20.05
CA GLU A 119 -2.84 12.39 -20.43
C GLU A 119 -1.94 12.76 -19.25
N ILE A 120 -0.62 12.70 -19.46
CA ILE A 120 0.39 13.03 -18.45
C ILE A 120 1.36 14.02 -19.07
N GLY A 121 1.40 15.25 -18.57
CA GLY A 121 2.32 16.28 -19.05
C GLY A 121 2.14 16.64 -20.53
N GLY A 122 0.91 16.61 -21.05
CA GLY A 122 0.61 16.96 -22.44
C GLY A 122 0.85 15.85 -23.46
N LYS A 123 1.04 14.61 -22.99
CA LYS A 123 1.18 13.41 -23.83
C LYS A 123 0.23 12.33 -23.36
N TRP A 124 -0.31 11.56 -24.30
CA TRP A 124 -1.18 10.43 -24.02
C TRP A 124 -0.37 9.15 -23.86
N TYR A 125 -0.69 8.39 -22.82
CA TYR A 125 -0.09 7.11 -22.48
C TYR A 125 -1.19 6.08 -22.27
N TYR A 126 -0.96 4.84 -22.67
CA TYR A 126 -1.88 3.74 -22.42
C TYR A 126 -1.30 2.75 -21.42
N PHE A 127 -2.04 2.49 -20.36
CA PHE A 127 -1.72 1.50 -19.34
C PHE A 127 -2.64 0.29 -19.50
N HIS A 128 -2.12 -0.92 -19.44
CA HIS A 128 -2.92 -2.14 -19.61
C HIS A 128 -4.12 -2.19 -18.63
N GLU A 129 -5.35 -2.27 -19.15
CA GLU A 129 -6.57 -2.31 -18.32
C GLU A 129 -6.80 -3.67 -17.66
N GLU A 130 -6.43 -4.73 -18.38
CA GLU A 130 -6.59 -6.13 -17.97
C GLU A 130 -5.35 -6.94 -18.39
N GLY A 131 -5.09 -8.04 -17.69
CA GLY A 131 -4.05 -8.99 -18.06
C GLY A 131 -3.53 -9.81 -16.88
N ASP A 132 -3.09 -11.03 -17.16
CA ASP A 132 -2.52 -11.99 -16.20
C ASP A 132 -1.16 -11.53 -15.65
N GLY A 133 -1.16 -10.45 -14.85
CA GLY A 133 0.03 -9.85 -14.23
C GLY A 133 0.56 -8.58 -14.90
N PHE A 134 -0.20 -7.96 -15.81
CA PHE A 134 0.21 -6.75 -16.53
C PHE A 134 -0.70 -5.54 -16.29
N LYS A 135 -1.71 -5.65 -15.41
CA LYS A 135 -2.63 -4.53 -15.14
C LYS A 135 -1.86 -3.28 -14.68
N GLY A 136 -2.16 -2.14 -15.30
CA GLY A 136 -1.54 -0.84 -15.05
C GLY A 136 -0.13 -0.67 -15.62
N THR A 137 0.42 -1.67 -16.32
CA THR A 137 1.73 -1.51 -16.97
C THR A 137 1.62 -0.60 -18.19
N LEU A 138 2.59 0.31 -18.35
CA LEU A 138 2.70 1.18 -19.51
C LEU A 138 3.01 0.37 -20.76
N MET A 139 2.22 0.56 -21.82
CA MET A 139 2.54 0.05 -23.15
C MET A 139 3.61 0.92 -23.82
N VAL A 140 4.63 0.29 -24.40
CA VAL A 140 5.74 0.95 -25.09
C VAL A 140 6.06 0.25 -26.41
N ASP A 141 6.44 1.00 -27.43
CA ASP A 141 6.87 0.52 -28.75
C ASP A 141 5.94 -0.55 -29.36
N CYS A 142 4.63 -0.32 -29.28
CA CYS A 142 3.64 -1.29 -29.72
C CYS A 142 2.32 -0.62 -30.13
N VAL A 143 1.36 -1.45 -30.56
CA VAL A 143 0.00 -1.03 -30.89
C VAL A 143 -0.92 -1.36 -29.72
N THR A 144 -1.69 -0.38 -29.26
CA THR A 144 -2.67 -0.50 -28.18
C THR A 144 -3.87 -1.37 -28.60
N PRO A 145 -4.67 -1.90 -27.65
CA PRO A 145 -5.81 -2.76 -27.98
C PRO A 145 -6.85 -2.12 -28.90
N ASP A 146 -6.98 -0.79 -28.85
CA ASP A 146 -7.87 0.02 -29.69
C ASP A 146 -7.22 0.49 -31.01
N GLY A 147 -5.98 0.08 -31.30
CA GLY A 147 -5.34 0.22 -32.61
C GLY A 147 -4.44 1.45 -32.79
N HIS A 148 -4.14 2.20 -31.73
CA HIS A 148 -3.19 3.31 -31.79
C HIS A 148 -1.74 2.84 -31.57
N THR A 149 -0.76 3.58 -32.09
CA THR A 149 0.66 3.26 -31.87
C THR A 149 1.24 4.15 -30.78
N VAL A 150 2.02 3.55 -29.88
CA VAL A 150 2.81 4.27 -28.87
C VAL A 150 4.31 4.11 -29.14
N ASP A 151 5.09 5.16 -28.88
CA ASP A 151 6.53 5.19 -29.13
C ASP A 151 7.33 4.40 -28.07
N VAL A 152 8.66 4.40 -28.21
CA VAL A 152 9.62 3.79 -27.26
C VAL A 152 9.52 4.32 -25.82
N ASN A 153 8.91 5.49 -25.62
CA ASN A 153 8.63 6.06 -24.30
C ASN A 153 7.18 5.83 -23.85
N GLY A 154 6.38 5.12 -24.64
CA GLY A 154 4.95 4.85 -24.42
C GLY A 154 4.02 6.01 -24.77
N ALA A 155 4.52 7.08 -25.39
CA ALA A 155 3.68 8.20 -25.79
C ALA A 155 2.94 7.89 -27.10
N LEU A 156 1.66 8.25 -27.18
CA LEU A 156 0.85 8.17 -28.39
C LEU A 156 1.55 8.86 -29.56
N VAL A 157 1.57 8.18 -30.71
CA VAL A 157 2.00 8.70 -32.00
C VAL A 157 0.76 9.05 -32.81
N GLU A 158 0.62 10.33 -33.16
CA GLU A 158 -0.45 10.85 -34.03
C GLU A 158 -0.20 10.59 -35.52
#